data_AF-A0A925IDJ3-F1
#
_entry.id   AF-A0A925IDJ3-F1
#
_cell.length_a   1.000
_cell.length_b   1.000
_cell.length_c   1.000
_cell.angle_alpha   90.00
_cell.angle_beta   90.00
_cell.angle_gamma   90.00
#
_symmetry.space_group_name_H-M   'P 1'
#
loop_
_entity.id
_entity.type
_entity.pdbx_description
1 polymer ?
#
loop_
_entity_poly.entity_id
_entity_poly.type
_entity_poly.pdbx_seq_one_letter_code
_entity_poly.pdbx_strand_id
1 'polypeptide(L)'
;MQEAIHIVVIRFSAMGDVAMAVPIVRLVLKQHPHLHITFVSNQFLAPLFKNIHRCTFFPADTKGAHKGMAGLWKLHAQLKKLQKFEAVADLHNVLRSKILRSFFTLSAVRNSVIDKGRAEKKKLTARENKILHPLPSSHQRYADVFARLGFPVDLLAGEIAAKENIPAEMQAYIQPGKKLIGIAPFAQHAEKMYPLQKMKLFLQQLSGAANVQLLFFAAPGSEANL
;
A
#
# COMPACT_ATOMS: atom_id res chain seq x y z
N MET A 1 -8.59 -10.00 -30.56
CA MET A 1 -8.56 -9.68 -29.11
C MET A 1 -7.10 -9.53 -28.71
N GLN A 2 -6.70 -8.46 -28.02
CA GLN A 2 -5.34 -8.38 -27.46
C GLN A 2 -5.17 -9.44 -26.36
N GLU A 3 -4.02 -10.10 -26.35
CA GLU A 3 -3.66 -11.14 -25.39
C GLU A 3 -3.52 -10.54 -23.98
N ALA A 4 -3.91 -11.29 -22.94
CA ALA A 4 -3.81 -10.83 -21.56
C ALA A 4 -2.34 -10.68 -21.15
N ILE A 5 -1.99 -9.55 -20.53
CA ILE A 5 -0.62 -9.26 -20.06
C ILE A 5 -0.61 -9.35 -18.53
N HIS A 6 0.30 -10.14 -17.97
CA HIS A 6 0.39 -10.40 -16.54
C HIS A 6 1.70 -9.83 -15.98
N ILE A 7 1.59 -8.94 -14.98
CA ILE A 7 2.76 -8.35 -14.34
C ILE A 7 2.80 -8.63 -12.84
N VAL A 8 4.00 -8.74 -12.30
CA VAL A 8 4.22 -8.80 -10.85
C VAL A 8 4.45 -7.39 -10.32
N VAL A 9 3.67 -6.98 -9.32
CA VAL A 9 3.87 -5.70 -8.62
C VAL A 9 4.40 -5.99 -7.21
N ILE A 10 5.56 -5.42 -6.86
CA ILE A 10 6.22 -5.71 -5.58
C ILE A 10 6.15 -4.49 -4.65
N ARG A 11 5.48 -4.65 -3.50
CA ARG A 11 5.49 -3.68 -2.39
C ARG A 11 5.29 -4.39 -1.05
N PHE A 12 6.36 -4.91 -0.45
CA PHE A 12 6.27 -5.63 0.84
C PHE A 12 5.82 -4.80 2.07
N SER A 13 6.15 -3.51 2.15
CA SER A 13 5.91 -2.65 3.31
C SER A 13 6.17 -1.17 2.96
N ALA A 14 5.89 -0.19 3.81
CA ALA A 14 5.02 -0.24 5.00
C ALA A 14 3.53 -0.17 4.59
N MET A 15 2.62 -0.41 5.55
CA MET A 15 1.17 -0.42 5.31
C MET A 15 0.69 0.84 4.58
N GLY A 16 1.12 2.03 5.02
CA GLY A 16 0.73 3.29 4.39
C GLY A 16 1.12 3.36 2.91
N ASP A 17 2.34 2.96 2.55
CA ASP A 17 2.77 2.96 1.15
C ASP A 17 2.05 1.91 0.30
N VAL A 18 1.72 0.75 0.89
CA VAL A 18 0.90 -0.27 0.22
C VAL A 18 -0.51 0.25 -0.02
N ALA A 19 -1.09 0.95 0.96
CA ALA A 19 -2.39 1.60 0.79
C ALA A 19 -2.36 2.68 -0.31
N MET A 20 -1.27 3.45 -0.42
CA MET A 20 -1.08 4.43 -1.51
C MET A 20 -0.95 3.76 -2.90
N ALA A 21 -0.59 2.48 -2.98
CA ALA A 21 -0.54 1.75 -4.24
C ALA A 21 -1.93 1.29 -4.71
N VAL A 22 -2.89 1.10 -3.80
CA VAL A 22 -4.26 0.65 -4.12
C VAL A 22 -4.95 1.50 -5.20
N PRO A 23 -5.06 2.84 -5.06
CA PRO A 23 -5.71 3.66 -6.09
C PRO A 23 -4.97 3.59 -7.43
N ILE A 24 -3.65 3.44 -7.42
CA ILE A 24 -2.84 3.34 -8.65
C ILE A 24 -3.08 2.01 -9.36
N VAL A 25 -3.14 0.91 -8.59
CA VAL A 25 -3.45 -0.42 -9.11
C VAL A 25 -4.85 -0.45 -9.73
N ARG A 26 -5.84 0.17 -9.08
CA ARG A 26 -7.20 0.23 -9.64
C ARG A 26 -7.26 1.08 -10.91
N LEU A 27 -6.64 2.26 -10.92
CA LEU A 27 -6.58 3.13 -12.10
C LEU A 27 -5.87 2.46 -13.28
N VAL A 28 -4.71 1.81 -13.07
CA VAL A 28 -4.00 1.14 -14.17
C VAL A 28 -4.81 -0.03 -14.72
N LEU A 29 -5.48 -0.84 -13.88
CA LEU A 29 -6.32 -1.94 -14.34
C LEU A 29 -7.59 -1.46 -15.06
N LYS A 30 -8.11 -0.29 -14.69
CA LYS A 30 -9.25 0.35 -15.38
C LYS A 30 -8.84 0.90 -16.75
N GLN A 31 -7.68 1.55 -16.84
CA GLN A 31 -7.19 2.18 -18.07
C GLN A 31 -6.56 1.18 -19.05
N HIS A 32 -6.16 -0.01 -18.55
CA HIS A 32 -5.56 -1.07 -19.36
C HIS A 32 -6.35 -2.38 -19.20
N PRO A 33 -7.43 -2.61 -19.98
CA PRO A 33 -8.34 -3.75 -19.79
C PRO A 33 -7.70 -5.14 -19.95
N HIS A 34 -6.59 -5.22 -20.67
CA HIS A 34 -5.83 -6.46 -20.91
C HIS A 34 -4.82 -6.77 -19.81
N LEU A 35 -4.55 -5.82 -18.91
CA LEU A 35 -3.57 -5.96 -17.84
C LEU A 35 -4.16 -6.75 -16.67
N HIS A 36 -3.36 -7.69 -16.17
CA HIS A 36 -3.56 -8.42 -14.94
C HIS A 36 -2.36 -8.21 -14.02
N ILE A 37 -2.63 -8.08 -12.73
CA ILE A 37 -1.61 -7.81 -11.72
C ILE A 37 -1.57 -8.97 -10.71
N THR A 38 -0.38 -9.47 -10.42
CA THR A 38 -0.10 -10.20 -9.18
C THR A 38 0.60 -9.26 -8.21
N PHE A 39 -0.12 -8.81 -7.17
CA PHE A 39 0.41 -7.87 -6.17
C PHE A 39 1.03 -8.63 -5.00
N VAL A 40 2.34 -8.45 -4.79
CA VAL A 40 3.13 -9.20 -3.82
C VAL A 40 3.42 -8.34 -2.60
N SER A 41 2.83 -8.70 -1.45
CA SER A 41 2.99 -7.96 -0.20
C SER A 41 2.77 -8.84 1.05
N ASN A 42 2.90 -8.26 2.24
CA ASN A 42 2.61 -8.97 3.50
C ASN A 42 1.13 -9.39 3.56
N GLN A 43 0.83 -10.63 3.94
CA GLN A 43 -0.53 -11.18 4.03
C GLN A 43 -1.52 -10.30 4.83
N PHE A 44 -1.04 -9.62 5.87
CA PHE A 44 -1.86 -8.69 6.66
C PHE A 44 -2.51 -7.58 5.80
N LEU A 45 -1.92 -7.26 4.65
CA LEU A 45 -2.37 -6.20 3.74
C LEU A 45 -3.26 -6.72 2.60
N ALA A 46 -3.51 -8.03 2.52
CA ALA A 46 -4.39 -8.62 1.53
C ALA A 46 -5.79 -7.99 1.48
N PRO A 47 -6.43 -7.63 2.61
CA PRO A 47 -7.75 -6.99 2.58
C PRO A 47 -7.81 -5.69 1.77
N LEU A 48 -6.71 -4.94 1.66
CA LEU A 48 -6.65 -3.69 0.87
C LEU A 48 -6.85 -3.90 -0.64
N PHE A 49 -6.61 -5.12 -1.12
CA PHE A 49 -6.74 -5.50 -2.53
C PHE A 49 -7.99 -6.33 -2.80
N LYS A 50 -8.85 -6.54 -1.79
CA LYS A 50 -10.13 -7.19 -1.95
C LYS A 50 -10.97 -6.40 -2.97
N ASN A 51 -11.75 -7.12 -3.78
CA ASN A 51 -12.66 -6.55 -4.78
C ASN A 51 -11.98 -5.75 -5.91
N ILE A 52 -10.67 -5.89 -6.11
CA ILE A 52 -10.00 -5.33 -7.28
C ILE A 52 -9.96 -6.40 -8.38
N HIS A 53 -10.86 -6.28 -9.36
CA HIS A 53 -10.91 -7.19 -10.49
C HIS A 53 -9.58 -7.18 -11.28
N ARG A 54 -9.13 -8.36 -11.76
CA ARG A 54 -7.81 -8.57 -12.41
C ARG A 54 -6.58 -8.30 -11.53
N CYS A 55 -6.76 -8.19 -10.21
CA CYS A 55 -5.66 -8.12 -9.24
C CYS A 55 -5.67 -9.34 -8.33
N THR A 56 -4.68 -10.23 -8.49
CA THR A 56 -4.43 -11.35 -7.59
C THR A 56 -3.45 -10.92 -6.51
N PHE A 57 -3.84 -11.00 -5.24
CA PHE A 57 -2.91 -10.77 -4.14
C PHE A 57 -2.07 -12.04 -3.87
N PHE A 58 -0.75 -11.89 -3.74
CA PHE A 58 0.14 -12.99 -3.39
C PHE A 58 0.91 -12.69 -2.09
N PRO A 59 0.76 -13.51 -1.03
CA PRO A 59 1.44 -13.27 0.23
C PRO A 59 2.95 -13.51 0.18
N ALA A 60 3.70 -12.53 0.66
CA ALA A 60 5.13 -12.61 0.89
C ALA A 60 5.48 -12.47 2.37
N ASP A 61 5.79 -13.60 3.01
CA ASP A 61 6.34 -13.63 4.36
C ASP A 61 7.87 -13.42 4.37
N THR A 62 8.30 -12.16 4.26
CA THR A 62 9.73 -11.80 4.24
C THR A 62 10.45 -11.95 5.59
N LYS A 63 9.73 -12.31 6.66
CA LYS A 63 10.27 -12.53 8.00
C LYS A 63 10.29 -14.00 8.41
N GLY A 64 9.46 -14.84 7.81
CA GLY A 64 9.46 -16.30 7.97
C GLY A 64 9.77 -17.02 6.66
N ALA A 65 8.75 -17.56 5.99
CA ALA A 65 8.90 -18.53 4.89
C ALA A 65 9.73 -18.03 3.69
N HIS A 66 9.77 -16.71 3.45
CA HIS A 66 10.52 -16.06 2.37
C HIS A 66 11.69 -15.23 2.88
N LYS A 67 12.24 -15.56 4.06
CA LYS A 67 13.41 -14.89 4.64
C LYS A 67 14.70 -15.27 3.90
N GLY A 68 15.57 -14.28 3.68
CA GLY A 68 16.89 -14.48 3.07
C GLY A 68 16.84 -14.81 1.58
N MET A 69 18.00 -15.09 0.98
CA MET A 69 18.10 -15.35 -0.46
C MET A 69 17.33 -16.62 -0.87
N ALA A 70 17.50 -17.73 -0.13
CA ALA A 70 16.78 -18.97 -0.38
C ALA A 70 15.25 -18.83 -0.26
N GLY A 71 14.79 -18.08 0.75
CA GLY A 71 13.36 -17.79 0.91
C GLY A 71 12.79 -16.92 -0.22
N LEU A 72 13.57 -15.95 -0.71
CA LEU A 72 13.17 -15.15 -1.87
C LEU A 72 13.20 -15.95 -3.17
N TRP A 73 14.11 -16.93 -3.30
CA TRP A 73 14.10 -17.87 -4.42
C TRP A 73 12.87 -18.77 -4.39
N LYS A 74 12.48 -19.27 -3.20
CA LYS A 74 11.23 -20.00 -3.00
C LYS A 74 10.02 -19.16 -3.42
N LEU A 75 9.96 -17.89 -3.01
CA LEU A 75 8.91 -16.96 -3.43
C LEU A 75 8.88 -16.79 -4.96
N HIS A 76 10.04 -16.61 -5.60
CA HIS A 76 10.14 -16.54 -7.05
C HIS A 76 9.61 -17.81 -7.75
N ALA A 77 10.02 -18.99 -7.26
CA ALA A 77 9.58 -20.27 -7.80
C ALA A 77 8.07 -20.47 -7.65
N GLN A 78 7.49 -20.06 -6.52
CA GLN A 78 6.03 -20.08 -6.32
C GLN A 78 5.31 -19.15 -7.31
N LEU A 79 5.81 -17.92 -7.50
CA LEU A 79 5.25 -16.97 -8.45
C LEU A 79 5.29 -17.55 -9.88
N LYS A 80 6.42 -18.10 -10.33
CA LYS A 80 6.54 -18.70 -11.67
C LYS A 80 5.60 -19.88 -11.91
N LYS A 81 5.19 -20.59 -10.86
CA LYS A 81 4.22 -21.70 -10.97
C LYS A 81 2.78 -21.22 -11.18
N LEU A 82 2.47 -19.96 -10.87
CA LEU A 82 1.13 -19.41 -11.07
C LEU A 82 0.85 -19.19 -12.56
N GLN A 83 1.77 -18.51 -13.23
CA GLN A 83 1.64 -18.06 -14.61
C GLN A 83 2.97 -17.49 -15.13
N LYS A 84 3.02 -17.25 -16.44
CA LYS A 84 4.07 -16.44 -17.06
C LYS A 84 3.84 -14.97 -16.74
N PHE A 85 4.94 -14.23 -16.55
CA PHE A 85 4.89 -12.78 -16.31
C PHE A 85 5.74 -12.05 -17.34
N GLU A 86 5.19 -10.98 -17.89
CA GLU A 86 5.84 -10.19 -18.95
C GLU A 86 6.68 -9.05 -18.38
N ALA A 87 6.34 -8.59 -17.16
CA ALA A 87 7.09 -7.55 -16.48
C ALA A 87 6.99 -7.58 -14.94
N VAL A 88 7.94 -6.91 -14.29
CA VAL A 88 7.97 -6.64 -12.84
C VAL A 88 7.94 -5.13 -12.58
N ALA A 89 6.94 -4.67 -11.84
CA ALA A 89 6.88 -3.31 -11.28
C ALA A 89 7.35 -3.34 -9.81
N ASP A 90 8.60 -2.94 -9.57
CA ASP A 90 9.16 -2.85 -8.22
C ASP A 90 8.86 -1.47 -7.61
N LEU A 91 7.73 -1.38 -6.90
CA LEU A 91 7.30 -0.19 -6.16
C LEU A 91 8.00 -0.05 -4.80
N HIS A 92 8.89 -0.99 -4.43
CA HIS A 92 9.55 -1.00 -3.13
C HIS A 92 10.99 -0.51 -3.21
N ASN A 93 11.80 -0.97 -4.17
CA ASN A 93 13.22 -0.62 -4.34
C ASN A 93 14.03 -0.67 -3.01
N VAL A 94 14.02 -1.83 -2.37
CA VAL A 94 14.81 -2.20 -1.18
C VAL A 94 15.59 -3.48 -1.47
N LEU A 95 16.55 -3.87 -0.62
CA LEU A 95 17.43 -5.02 -0.87
C LEU A 95 16.65 -6.29 -1.24
N ARG A 96 15.63 -6.65 -0.45
CA ARG A 96 14.80 -7.84 -0.71
C ARG A 96 14.06 -7.77 -2.05
N SER A 97 13.51 -6.60 -2.42
CA SER A 97 12.81 -6.45 -3.70
C SER A 97 13.78 -6.49 -4.88
N LYS A 98 14.99 -5.95 -4.74
CA LYS A 98 16.06 -6.05 -5.73
C LYS A 98 16.48 -7.49 -5.99
N ILE A 99 16.64 -8.29 -4.93
CA ILE A 99 16.98 -9.73 -5.04
C ILE A 99 15.87 -10.49 -5.76
N LEU A 100 14.61 -10.32 -5.33
CA LEU A 100 13.49 -10.99 -6.00
C LEU A 100 13.38 -10.57 -7.48
N ARG A 101 13.51 -9.27 -7.76
CA ARG A 101 13.51 -8.73 -9.12
C ARG A 101 14.64 -9.32 -9.97
N SER A 102 15.86 -9.50 -9.42
CA SER A 102 16.95 -10.08 -10.18
C SER A 102 16.68 -11.51 -10.64
N PHE A 103 15.93 -12.30 -9.87
CA PHE A 103 15.53 -13.65 -10.32
C PHE A 103 14.61 -13.61 -11.54
N PHE A 104 13.74 -12.60 -11.64
CA PHE A 104 12.92 -12.37 -12.83
C PHE A 104 13.73 -11.85 -14.02
N THR A 105 14.70 -10.96 -13.81
CA THR A 105 15.54 -10.45 -14.92
C THR A 105 16.43 -11.52 -15.52
N LEU A 106 16.90 -12.47 -14.72
CA LEU A 106 17.60 -13.66 -15.21
C LEU A 106 16.72 -14.55 -16.10
N SER A 107 15.40 -14.45 -15.97
CA SER A 107 14.42 -15.10 -16.86
C SER A 107 13.97 -14.19 -18.02
N ALA A 108 14.74 -13.15 -18.37
CA ALA A 108 14.44 -12.17 -19.42
C ALA A 108 13.11 -11.40 -19.25
N VAL A 109 12.58 -11.30 -18.03
CA VAL A 109 11.37 -10.53 -17.73
C VAL A 109 11.72 -9.04 -17.59
N ARG A 110 10.99 -8.17 -18.29
CA ARG A 110 11.19 -6.72 -18.22
C ARG A 110 10.92 -6.20 -16.81
N ASN A 111 11.55 -5.10 -16.40
CA ASN A 111 11.27 -4.52 -15.09
C ASN A 111 11.37 -3.00 -15.08
N SER A 112 10.60 -2.39 -14.18
CA SER A 112 10.65 -0.96 -13.87
C SER A 112 10.62 -0.80 -12.36
N VAL A 113 11.30 0.23 -11.87
CA VAL A 113 11.58 0.42 -10.45
C VAL A 113 11.16 1.82 -10.04
N ILE A 114 10.60 1.98 -8.85
CA ILE A 114 10.30 3.30 -8.30
C ILE A 114 11.58 4.13 -8.12
N ASP A 115 11.52 5.36 -8.61
CA ASP A 115 12.42 6.42 -8.15
C ASP A 115 11.87 7.02 -6.85
N LYS A 116 12.61 6.80 -5.77
CA LYS A 116 12.25 7.29 -4.43
C LYS A 116 12.55 8.78 -4.23
N GLY A 117 13.23 9.44 -5.17
CA GLY A 117 13.61 10.85 -5.07
C GLY A 117 14.57 11.12 -3.92
N ARG A 118 15.47 10.18 -3.62
CA ARG A 118 16.34 10.27 -2.42
C ARG A 118 17.23 11.53 -2.47
N ALA A 119 17.78 11.84 -3.63
CA ALA A 119 18.62 13.02 -3.82
C ALA A 119 17.81 14.33 -3.66
N GLU A 120 16.62 14.39 -4.25
CA GLU A 120 15.72 15.54 -4.15
C GLU A 120 15.27 15.77 -2.70
N LYS A 121 14.85 14.70 -2.01
CA LYS A 121 14.50 14.74 -0.58
C LYS A 121 15.66 15.23 0.28
N LYS A 122 16.89 14.77 0.00
CA LYS A 122 18.09 15.23 0.71
C LYS A 122 18.32 16.72 0.52
N LYS A 123 18.11 17.27 -0.68
CA LYS A 123 18.20 18.71 -0.97
C LYS A 123 17.08 19.51 -0.28
N LEU A 124 15.87 18.95 -0.23
CA LEU A 124 14.71 19.57 0.42
C LEU A 124 14.91 19.67 1.94
N THR A 125 15.51 18.65 2.56
CA THR A 125 15.74 18.56 4.01
C THR A 125 17.17 18.86 4.43
N ALA A 126 17.98 19.50 3.57
CA ALA A 126 19.36 19.88 3.88
C ALA A 126 19.42 20.81 5.10
N ARG A 127 20.52 20.90 5.87
CA ARG A 127 20.58 21.86 6.99
C ARG A 127 20.65 23.31 6.50
N GLU A 128 21.48 23.52 5.48
CA GLU A 128 21.74 24.80 4.84
C GLU A 128 21.45 24.71 3.33
N ASN A 129 21.19 25.84 2.67
CA ASN A 129 20.95 25.92 1.22
C ASN A 129 19.87 24.95 0.72
N LYS A 130 18.77 24.82 1.48
CA LYS A 130 17.62 23.97 1.14
C LYS A 130 16.97 24.44 -0.17
N ILE A 131 16.63 23.50 -1.03
CA ILE A 131 15.85 23.78 -2.25
C ILE A 131 14.39 23.41 -1.99
N LEU A 132 13.57 24.41 -1.61
CA LEU A 132 12.17 24.21 -1.27
C LEU A 132 11.27 24.25 -2.51
N HIS A 133 10.83 23.08 -2.95
CA HIS A 133 9.82 22.94 -4.01
C HIS A 133 8.99 21.67 -3.78
N PRO A 134 7.75 21.62 -4.29
CA PRO A 134 6.94 20.42 -4.24
C PRO A 134 7.63 19.26 -4.98
N LEU A 135 7.79 18.12 -4.30
CA LEU A 135 8.29 16.91 -4.93
C LEU A 135 7.14 16.07 -5.51
N PRO A 136 7.40 15.24 -6.54
CA PRO A 136 6.42 14.28 -7.02
C PRO A 136 5.86 13.41 -5.89
N SER A 137 4.53 13.27 -5.87
CA SER A 137 3.81 12.46 -4.90
C SER A 137 4.15 10.97 -5.02
N SER A 138 3.87 10.18 -3.97
CA SER A 138 4.03 8.71 -4.05
C SER A 138 3.15 8.11 -5.16
N HIS A 139 1.95 8.65 -5.35
CA HIS A 139 1.03 8.26 -6.42
C HIS A 139 1.65 8.45 -7.80
N GLN A 140 2.24 9.63 -8.07
CA GLN A 140 2.95 9.90 -9.31
C GLN A 140 4.13 8.95 -9.51
N ARG A 141 4.95 8.77 -8.46
CA ARG A 141 6.11 7.88 -8.52
C ARG A 141 5.73 6.42 -8.78
N TYR A 142 4.56 5.96 -8.35
CA TYR A 142 4.02 4.65 -8.70
C TYR A 142 3.51 4.61 -10.15
N ALA A 143 2.75 5.63 -10.57
CA ALA A 143 2.28 5.75 -11.95
C ALA A 143 3.45 5.73 -12.96
N ASP A 144 4.55 6.43 -12.66
CA ASP A 144 5.74 6.46 -13.50
C ASP A 144 6.37 5.06 -13.69
N VAL A 145 6.26 4.18 -12.70
CA VAL A 145 6.74 2.79 -12.82
C VAL A 145 5.94 2.04 -13.87
N PHE A 146 4.61 2.16 -13.82
CA PHE A 146 3.70 1.54 -14.79
C PHE A 146 3.86 2.17 -16.18
N ALA A 147 4.00 3.50 -16.27
CA ALA A 147 4.25 4.22 -17.52
C ALA A 147 5.52 3.71 -18.23
N ARG A 148 6.62 3.53 -17.50
CA ARG A 148 7.87 2.94 -18.03
C ARG A 148 7.72 1.49 -18.50
N LEU A 149 6.70 0.76 -18.06
CA LEU A 149 6.38 -0.58 -18.56
C LEU A 149 5.44 -0.58 -19.77
N GLY A 150 5.00 0.60 -20.22
CA GLY A 150 4.04 0.77 -21.30
C GLY A 150 2.59 0.94 -20.83
N PHE A 151 2.36 1.17 -19.53
CA PHE A 151 1.03 1.33 -18.94
C PHE A 151 0.90 2.72 -18.28
N PRO A 152 0.86 3.82 -19.05
CA PRO A 152 0.68 5.16 -18.47
C PRO A 152 -0.63 5.24 -17.70
N VAL A 153 -0.63 5.98 -16.59
CA VAL A 153 -1.80 6.13 -15.71
C VAL A 153 -2.16 7.60 -15.61
N ASP A 154 -3.36 7.96 -16.06
CA ASP A 154 -3.95 9.25 -15.77
C ASP A 154 -4.48 9.27 -14.33
N LEU A 155 -3.84 10.07 -13.47
CA LEU A 155 -4.23 10.23 -12.07
C LEU A 155 -5.44 11.16 -11.88
N LEU A 156 -5.73 12.02 -12.86
CA LEU A 156 -6.84 12.98 -12.80
C LEU A 156 -8.18 12.33 -13.10
N ALA A 157 -8.17 11.20 -13.81
CA ALA A 157 -9.36 10.40 -14.08
C ALA A 157 -10.15 10.05 -12.81
N GLY A 158 -9.48 10.03 -11.65
CA GLY A 158 -10.08 9.84 -10.34
C GLY A 158 -10.65 8.43 -10.16
N GLU A 159 -10.39 7.83 -9.00
CA GLU A 159 -11.19 6.69 -8.57
C GLU A 159 -11.54 6.86 -7.10
N ILE A 160 -12.83 7.05 -6.86
CA ILE A 160 -13.39 6.93 -5.52
C ILE A 160 -13.81 5.46 -5.43
N ALA A 161 -13.14 4.71 -4.55
CA ALA A 161 -13.60 3.36 -4.23
C ALA A 161 -15.06 3.45 -3.79
N ALA A 162 -15.91 2.56 -4.32
CA ALA A 162 -17.30 2.49 -3.92
C ALA A 162 -17.36 2.34 -2.39
N LYS A 163 -18.26 3.08 -1.75
CA LYS A 163 -18.46 2.97 -0.30
C LYS A 163 -18.87 1.53 0.00
N GLU A 164 -18.05 0.83 0.76
CA GLU A 164 -18.39 -0.51 1.23
C GLU A 164 -19.41 -0.44 2.37
N ASN A 165 -20.29 -1.44 2.42
CA ASN A 165 -21.18 -1.62 3.55
C ASN A 165 -20.37 -2.02 4.78
N ILE A 166 -20.85 -1.61 5.95
CA ILE A 166 -20.26 -2.05 7.20
C ILE A 166 -20.48 -3.57 7.33
N PRO A 167 -19.42 -4.37 7.61
CA PRO A 167 -19.55 -5.81 7.78
C PRO A 167 -20.64 -6.16 8.80
N ALA A 168 -21.39 -7.24 8.56
CA ALA A 168 -22.48 -7.67 9.44
C ALA A 168 -22.02 -7.87 10.89
N GLU A 169 -20.82 -8.43 11.06
CA GLU A 169 -20.14 -8.61 12.35
C GLU A 169 -19.95 -7.30 13.12
N MET A 170 -19.77 -6.18 12.41
CA MET A 170 -19.58 -4.86 13.00
C MET A 170 -20.90 -4.15 13.31
N GLN A 171 -22.02 -4.59 12.74
CA GLN A 171 -23.32 -3.93 12.93
C GLN A 171 -23.79 -4.01 14.39
N ALA A 172 -23.50 -5.11 15.09
CA ALA A 172 -23.82 -5.28 16.51
C ALA A 172 -23.14 -4.23 17.42
N TYR A 173 -22.03 -3.66 16.98
CA TYR A 173 -21.29 -2.65 17.73
C TYR A 173 -21.68 -1.22 17.35
N ILE A 174 -22.60 -1.03 16.40
CA ILE A 174 -22.99 0.29 15.90
C ILE A 174 -24.39 0.64 16.36
N GLN A 175 -24.51 1.79 17.01
CA GLN A 175 -25.78 2.28 17.51
C GLN A 175 -26.53 3.00 16.37
N PRO A 176 -27.77 2.59 16.05
CA PRO A 176 -28.58 3.26 15.04
C PRO A 176 -28.79 4.75 15.34
N GLY A 177 -28.83 5.58 14.30
CA GLY A 177 -29.08 7.01 14.41
C GLY A 177 -27.89 7.86 14.89
N LYS A 178 -26.82 7.24 15.40
CA LYS A 178 -25.61 7.96 15.84
C LYS A 178 -24.66 8.29 14.69
N LYS A 179 -24.02 9.44 14.80
CA LYS A 179 -22.89 9.83 13.96
C LYS A 179 -21.63 9.09 14.43
N LEU A 180 -21.06 8.28 13.54
CA LEU A 180 -19.84 7.53 13.83
C LEU A 180 -18.61 8.43 13.63
N ILE A 181 -17.72 8.45 14.61
CA ILE A 181 -16.43 9.13 14.52
C ILE A 181 -15.32 8.11 14.79
N GLY A 182 -14.50 7.86 13.77
CA GLY A 182 -13.33 6.98 13.88
C GLY A 182 -12.11 7.71 14.42
N ILE A 183 -11.42 7.10 15.38
CA ILE A 183 -10.25 7.68 16.05
C ILE A 183 -9.12 6.65 16.07
N ALA A 184 -7.97 7.01 15.50
CA ALA A 184 -6.74 6.22 15.56
C ALA A 184 -5.69 7.02 16.34
N PRO A 185 -5.64 6.89 17.69
CA PRO A 185 -4.87 7.81 18.52
C PRO A 185 -3.37 7.51 18.53
N PHE A 186 -2.95 6.34 18.04
CA PHE A 186 -1.59 5.85 18.13
C PHE A 186 -0.84 5.97 16.80
N ALA A 187 0.48 6.11 16.89
CA ALA A 187 1.39 6.10 15.76
C ALA A 187 2.62 5.23 16.09
N GLN A 188 3.29 4.71 15.07
CA GLN A 188 4.49 3.88 15.25
C GLN A 188 5.63 4.58 16.00
N HIS A 189 5.70 5.91 15.91
CA HIS A 189 6.72 6.73 16.55
C HIS A 189 6.05 7.72 17.50
N ALA A 190 6.58 7.83 18.72
CA ALA A 190 6.01 8.67 19.77
C ALA A 190 5.92 10.15 19.34
N GLU A 191 6.89 10.63 18.57
CA GLU A 191 6.94 12.01 18.04
C GLU A 191 5.85 12.30 17.01
N LYS A 192 5.20 11.25 16.48
CA LYS A 192 4.07 11.35 15.55
C LYS A 192 2.73 11.08 16.25
N MET A 193 2.74 10.84 17.55
CA MET A 193 1.54 10.60 18.34
C MET A 193 1.06 11.91 18.97
N TYR A 194 -0.24 12.19 18.89
CA TYR A 194 -0.81 13.32 19.62
C TYR A 194 -0.68 13.05 21.13
N PRO A 195 -0.28 14.03 21.97
CA PRO A 195 -0.07 13.77 23.39
C PRO A 195 -1.28 13.13 24.06
N LEU A 196 -1.08 12.02 24.77
CA LEU A 196 -2.17 11.19 25.32
C LEU A 196 -3.13 11.99 26.21
N GLN A 197 -2.59 12.88 27.05
CA GLN A 197 -3.41 13.75 27.91
C GLN A 197 -4.33 14.65 27.08
N LYS A 198 -3.83 15.22 25.96
CA LYS A 198 -4.63 16.05 25.07
C LYS A 198 -5.65 15.23 24.29
N MET A 199 -5.29 14.02 23.85
CA MET A 199 -6.22 13.08 23.22
C MET A 199 -7.37 12.75 24.19
N LYS A 200 -7.07 12.46 25.46
CA LYS A 200 -8.08 12.19 26.49
C LYS A 200 -9.05 13.36 26.69
N LEU A 201 -8.52 14.59 26.81
CA LEU A 201 -9.36 15.79 26.93
C LEU A 201 -10.26 15.98 25.70
N PHE A 202 -9.71 15.79 24.50
CA PHE A 202 -10.47 15.86 23.26
C PHE A 202 -11.59 14.81 23.21
N LEU A 203 -11.29 13.56 23.59
CA LEU A 203 -12.28 12.48 23.64
C LEU A 203 -13.39 12.76 24.65
N GLN A 204 -13.07 13.33 25.81
CA GLN A 204 -14.07 13.72 26.81
C GLN A 204 -15.04 14.76 26.24
N GLN A 205 -14.52 15.82 25.62
CA GLN A 205 -15.35 16.84 24.97
C GLN A 205 -16.22 16.25 23.86
N LEU A 206 -15.65 15.38 23.02
CA LEU A 206 -16.36 14.77 21.90
C LEU A 206 -17.42 13.77 22.34
N SER A 207 -17.16 13.03 23.43
CA SER A 207 -18.12 12.08 24.01
C SER A 207 -19.32 12.77 24.66
N GLY A 208 -19.17 14.02 25.10
CA GLY A 208 -20.26 14.86 25.58
C GLY A 208 -21.15 15.44 24.47
N ALA A 209 -20.74 15.34 23.20
CA ALA A 209 -21.56 15.79 22.08
C ALA A 209 -22.77 14.87 21.86
N ALA A 210 -23.95 15.47 21.66
CA ALA A 210 -25.15 14.71 21.39
C ALA A 210 -25.03 13.89 20.09
N ASN A 211 -25.59 12.68 20.11
CA ASN A 211 -25.74 11.82 18.95
C ASN A 211 -24.43 11.34 18.27
N VAL A 212 -23.35 11.18 19.04
CA VAL A 212 -22.07 10.66 18.54
C VAL A 212 -21.75 9.30 19.14
N GLN A 213 -21.13 8.43 18.34
CA GLN A 213 -20.45 7.23 18.81
C GLN A 213 -19.00 7.24 18.33
N LEU A 214 -18.08 7.04 19.26
CA LEU A 214 -16.64 6.96 18.98
C LEU A 214 -16.24 5.51 18.69
N LEU A 215 -15.47 5.31 17.63
CA LEU A 215 -14.90 4.03 17.25
C LEU A 215 -13.37 4.15 17.26
N PHE A 216 -12.70 3.30 18.04
CA PHE A 216 -11.24 3.34 18.15
C PHE A 216 -10.59 2.31 17.21
N PHE A 217 -9.55 2.74 16.51
CA PHE A 217 -8.75 1.92 15.62
C PHE A 217 -7.31 1.86 16.12
N ALA A 218 -6.79 0.66 16.28
CA ALA A 218 -5.42 0.43 16.71
C ALA A 218 -4.88 -0.89 16.14
N ALA A 219 -3.55 -1.03 16.13
CA ALA A 219 -2.90 -2.32 15.95
C ALA A 219 -2.56 -2.92 17.32
N PRO A 220 -2.34 -4.25 17.43
CA PRO A 220 -1.84 -4.84 18.67
C PRO A 220 -0.53 -4.17 19.12
N GLY A 221 -0.45 -3.84 20.40
CA GLY A 221 0.68 -3.13 20.98
C GLY A 221 0.56 -3.01 22.50
N SER A 222 1.59 -2.46 23.14
CA SER A 222 1.62 -2.16 24.58
C SER A 222 0.51 -1.21 25.02
N GLU A 223 -0.03 -0.44 24.07
CA GLU A 223 -1.08 0.53 24.24
C GLU A 223 -2.45 -0.10 24.56
N ALA A 224 -2.60 -1.42 24.41
CA ALA A 224 -3.84 -2.13 24.76
C ALA A 224 -4.21 -2.02 26.26
N ASN A 225 -3.26 -1.63 27.12
CA ASN A 225 -3.45 -1.46 28.55
C ASN A 225 -3.62 0.00 29.00
N LEU A 226 -3.70 0.95 28.05
CA LEU A 226 -3.88 2.39 28.30
C LEU A 226 -5.36 2.79 28.25
#